data_AF-A0A6N7ZTW5-F1
#
_entry.id   AF-A0A6N7ZTW5-F1
#
_cell.length_a   1.000
_cell.length_b   1.000
_cell.length_c   1.000
_cell.angle_alpha   90.00
_cell.angle_beta   90.00
_cell.angle_gamma   90.00
#
_symmetry.space_group_name_H-M   'P 1'
#
loop_
_entity.id
_entity.type
_entity.pdbx_description
1 polymer ?
#
loop_
_entity_poly.entity_id
_entity_poly.type
_entity_poly.pdbx_seq_one_letter_code
_entity_poly.pdbx_strand_id
1 'polypeptide(L)'
;MAKNSVDTPAENLSQKPNPAFRSKARKARLLLGHKSMVTTATTLANPRTILPYIFSALGGATFAAGLLVPFFQITTLIGAAIFAPLIAQKGQKHQFLVLGSLMGLFAISMVIVTATTAPTPIIVALAFFLSTGTLGIAIGLHKVAMGRAMTDAWHSGERQKFLSMSEVLAGIAGVFIALAPAVFFQTADEMASHIHLLWAAFFAIALGLIMAAAFSKSPSGSPANSTTTPSKSRKTLLEQARESYRILLGLAWFRRFLLMRATLISVQYGAVFYALHAAEQHVTKPESLPAFAAAGALGNLALGGITRISVFRNSRHCIMFGALTGLIAAAIALSMEIKPSINLVAVYSLVFFFMTAADGLIYIGYTAYYLDRIDKQHVENGLALIKLIVQPFVFVQTAILAYAAHLHHVGVPIVILAVIAVLGVLSAATLPGGTPAHLAGRRAQSPPETGKSAQDPLVKFGQSGGAASSSTLPSGSRK
;
A
#
# COMPACT_ATOMS: atom_id res chain seq x y z
N MET A 1 2.94 -20.78 -76.49
CA MET A 1 3.36 -19.46 -76.00
C MET A 1 2.69 -19.21 -74.66
N ALA A 2 3.50 -18.91 -73.65
CA ALA A 2 3.22 -19.09 -72.23
C ALA A 2 2.28 -18.02 -71.64
N LYS A 3 1.43 -18.46 -70.73
CA LYS A 3 0.52 -17.65 -69.91
C LYS A 3 1.01 -17.76 -68.47
N ASN A 4 1.74 -16.75 -67.98
CA ASN A 4 2.20 -16.70 -66.59
C ASN A 4 1.15 -15.99 -65.74
N SER A 5 0.44 -16.76 -64.92
CA SER A 5 -0.41 -16.28 -63.83
C SER A 5 0.46 -15.89 -62.63
N VAL A 6 0.29 -14.65 -62.17
CA VAL A 6 0.90 -14.10 -60.97
C VAL A 6 0.04 -14.49 -59.77
N ASP A 7 0.49 -15.47 -59.00
CA ASP A 7 -0.07 -15.75 -57.67
C ASP A 7 0.56 -14.81 -56.65
N THR A 8 -0.27 -13.98 -56.02
CA THR A 8 0.11 -13.10 -54.90
C THR A 8 -0.42 -13.74 -53.61
N PRO A 9 0.42 -14.18 -52.66
CA PRO A 9 -0.07 -14.68 -51.39
C PRO A 9 -0.39 -13.51 -50.45
N ALA A 10 -1.67 -13.15 -50.38
CA ALA A 10 -2.20 -12.29 -49.32
C ALA A 10 -2.41 -13.12 -48.05
N GLU A 11 -1.35 -13.34 -47.28
CA GLU A 11 -1.46 -13.90 -45.93
C GLU A 11 -0.62 -13.08 -44.96
N ASN A 12 -1.24 -12.08 -44.32
CA ASN A 12 -0.63 -11.40 -43.18
C ASN A 12 -1.66 -11.01 -42.12
N LEU A 13 -1.79 -11.91 -41.14
CA LEU A 13 -1.85 -11.65 -39.70
C LEU A 13 -2.96 -10.72 -39.14
N SER A 14 -4.18 -11.25 -39.09
CA SER A 14 -5.12 -10.96 -37.99
C SER A 14 -5.01 -12.04 -36.90
N GLN A 15 -3.84 -12.21 -36.28
CA GLN A 15 -3.69 -13.07 -35.12
C GLN A 15 -4.39 -12.41 -33.91
N LYS A 16 -5.67 -12.75 -33.68
CA LYS A 16 -6.41 -12.35 -32.48
C LYS A 16 -5.59 -12.79 -31.25
N PRO A 17 -5.23 -11.88 -30.32
CA PRO A 17 -4.43 -12.25 -29.16
C PRO A 17 -5.11 -13.33 -28.33
N ASN A 18 -4.33 -14.35 -27.98
CA ASN A 18 -4.74 -15.58 -27.28
C ASN A 18 -5.68 -15.28 -26.09
N PRO A 19 -6.84 -15.94 -25.99
CA PRO A 19 -7.83 -15.70 -24.93
C PRO A 19 -7.26 -15.87 -23.50
N ALA A 20 -6.24 -16.71 -23.32
CA ALA A 20 -5.58 -16.89 -22.02
C ALA A 20 -4.78 -15.65 -21.56
N PHE A 21 -4.21 -14.89 -22.50
CA PHE A 21 -3.48 -13.66 -22.19
C PHE A 21 -4.44 -12.52 -21.80
N ARG A 22 -5.57 -12.40 -22.50
CA ARG A 22 -6.61 -11.40 -22.22
C ARG A 22 -7.22 -11.57 -20.83
N SER A 23 -7.45 -12.81 -20.40
CA SER A 23 -8.03 -13.09 -19.08
C SER A 23 -7.07 -12.69 -17.94
N LYS A 24 -5.77 -12.93 -18.10
CA LYS A 24 -4.75 -12.56 -17.10
C LYS A 24 -4.57 -11.05 -16.99
N ALA A 25 -4.49 -10.34 -18.11
CA ALA A 25 -4.39 -8.87 -18.12
C ALA A 25 -5.65 -8.20 -17.50
N ARG A 26 -6.84 -8.78 -17.70
CA ARG A 26 -8.06 -8.33 -17.04
C ARG A 26 -7.99 -8.53 -15.53
N LYS A 27 -7.57 -9.71 -15.06
CA LYS A 27 -7.38 -10.00 -13.62
C LYS A 27 -6.40 -9.03 -12.96
N ALA A 28 -5.26 -8.79 -13.60
CA ALA A 28 -4.26 -7.87 -13.10
C ALA A 28 -4.81 -6.44 -12.95
N ARG A 29 -5.60 -5.96 -13.91
CA ARG A 29 -6.26 -4.64 -13.87
C ARG A 29 -7.36 -4.55 -12.81
N LEU A 30 -8.20 -5.57 -12.67
CA LEU A 30 -9.23 -5.61 -11.63
C LEU A 30 -8.62 -5.61 -10.23
N LEU A 31 -7.55 -6.38 -10.03
CA LEU A 31 -6.84 -6.42 -8.76
C LEU A 31 -6.13 -5.08 -8.46
N LEU A 32 -5.55 -4.45 -9.49
CA LEU A 32 -4.96 -3.13 -9.39
C LEU A 32 -6.00 -2.08 -8.96
N GLY A 33 -7.16 -2.05 -9.62
CA GLY A 33 -8.25 -1.12 -9.29
C GLY A 33 -8.83 -1.36 -7.91
N HIS A 34 -9.01 -2.64 -7.52
CA HIS A 34 -9.42 -3.00 -6.16
C HIS A 34 -8.41 -2.47 -5.12
N LYS A 35 -7.11 -2.72 -5.32
CA LYS A 35 -6.06 -2.25 -4.41
C LYS A 35 -6.07 -0.73 -4.30
N SER A 36 -6.11 -0.01 -5.43
CA SER A 36 -6.07 1.45 -5.41
C SER A 36 -7.25 2.03 -4.64
N MET A 37 -8.46 1.50 -4.84
CA MET A 37 -9.65 2.00 -4.16
C MET A 37 -9.64 1.73 -2.66
N VAL A 38 -9.19 0.53 -2.25
CA VAL A 38 -9.03 0.23 -0.82
C VAL A 38 -7.92 1.08 -0.21
N THR A 39 -6.79 1.28 -0.90
CA THR A 39 -5.72 2.18 -0.44
C THR A 39 -6.24 3.62 -0.29
N THR A 40 -6.98 4.15 -1.26
CA THR A 40 -7.61 5.48 -1.18
C THR A 40 -8.47 5.58 0.06
N ALA A 41 -9.36 4.61 0.27
CA ALA A 41 -10.22 4.60 1.44
C ALA A 41 -9.43 4.55 2.76
N THR A 42 -8.39 3.73 2.86
CA THR A 42 -7.56 3.66 4.07
C THR A 42 -6.67 4.88 4.28
N THR A 43 -6.42 5.67 3.23
CA THR A 43 -5.70 6.95 3.33
C THR A 43 -6.65 8.04 3.81
N LEU A 44 -7.87 8.08 3.24
CA LEU A 44 -8.91 9.04 3.59
C LEU A 44 -9.52 8.77 4.96
N ALA A 45 -9.76 7.51 5.32
CA ALA A 45 -10.29 7.06 6.61
C ALA A 45 -9.22 6.27 7.37
N ASN A 46 -8.01 6.84 7.50
CA ASN A 46 -6.93 6.19 8.21
C ASN A 46 -7.36 5.86 9.65
N PRO A 47 -7.52 4.57 10.00
CA PRO A 47 -8.09 4.18 11.29
C PRO A 47 -7.18 4.55 12.46
N ARG A 48 -5.89 4.78 12.20
CA ARG A 48 -4.93 5.15 13.25
C ARG A 48 -5.03 6.61 13.65
N THR A 49 -5.61 7.45 12.80
CA THR A 49 -5.68 8.90 13.01
C THR A 49 -7.13 9.32 13.18
N ILE A 50 -8.01 8.93 12.28
CA ILE A 50 -9.38 9.43 12.23
C ILE A 50 -10.25 8.87 13.34
N LEU A 51 -10.05 7.60 13.72
CA LEU A 51 -10.85 7.01 14.81
C LEU A 51 -10.62 7.74 16.14
N PRO A 52 -9.37 7.98 16.62
CA PRO A 52 -9.14 8.80 17.80
C PRO A 52 -9.74 10.21 17.72
N TYR A 53 -9.60 10.89 16.57
CA TYR A 53 -10.11 12.26 16.39
C TYR A 53 -11.63 12.32 16.51
N ILE A 54 -12.35 11.47 15.77
CA ILE A 54 -13.82 11.48 15.78
C ILE A 54 -14.34 11.03 17.15
N PHE A 55 -13.70 10.02 17.75
CA PHE A 55 -14.09 9.56 19.06
C PHE A 55 -13.94 10.65 20.13
N SER A 56 -12.85 11.43 20.09
CA SER A 56 -12.65 12.57 20.97
C SER A 56 -13.65 13.70 20.69
N ALA A 57 -13.95 13.99 19.42
CA ALA A 57 -14.91 15.02 19.03
C ALA A 57 -16.35 14.71 19.50
N LEU A 58 -16.72 13.42 19.58
CA LEU A 58 -18.03 12.97 20.07
C LEU A 58 -18.12 12.91 21.61
N GLY A 59 -17.17 13.50 22.33
CA GLY A 59 -17.15 13.47 23.80
C GLY A 59 -16.74 12.12 24.40
N GLY A 60 -16.08 11.27 23.61
CA GLY A 60 -15.48 10.03 24.10
C GLY A 60 -14.35 10.30 25.09
N ALA A 61 -14.21 9.45 26.10
CA ALA A 61 -13.13 9.58 27.08
C ALA A 61 -11.75 9.46 26.39
N THR A 62 -10.86 10.43 26.55
CA THR A 62 -9.53 10.46 25.92
C THR A 62 -8.73 9.17 26.14
N PHE A 63 -8.87 8.56 27.31
CA PHE A 63 -8.31 7.24 27.62
C PHE A 63 -8.80 6.13 26.67
N ALA A 64 -10.10 6.08 26.38
CA ALA A 64 -10.66 5.13 25.43
C ALA A 64 -10.20 5.40 24.00
N ALA A 65 -9.98 6.67 23.62
CA ALA A 65 -9.39 7.03 22.33
C ALA A 65 -7.99 6.43 22.14
N GLY A 66 -7.18 6.50 23.20
CA GLY A 66 -5.83 5.92 23.23
C GLY A 66 -5.83 4.38 23.11
N LEU A 67 -6.88 3.71 23.60
CA LEU A 67 -7.02 2.24 23.52
C LEU A 67 -7.52 1.74 22.16
N LEU A 68 -8.13 2.59 21.33
CA LEU A 68 -8.63 2.18 20.02
C LEU A 68 -7.51 1.69 19.10
N VAL A 69 -6.35 2.32 19.12
CA VAL A 69 -5.23 1.93 18.23
C VAL A 69 -4.64 0.57 18.63
N PRO A 70 -4.27 0.29 19.91
CA PRO A 70 -3.87 -1.06 20.32
C PRO A 70 -4.94 -2.11 20.05
N PHE A 71 -6.21 -1.79 20.30
CA PHE A 71 -7.32 -2.69 20.01
C PHE A 71 -7.42 -3.04 18.52
N PHE A 72 -7.36 -2.03 17.64
CA PHE A 72 -7.30 -2.18 16.19
C PHE A 72 -6.14 -3.09 15.74
N GLN A 73 -4.98 -2.98 16.39
CA GLN A 73 -3.82 -3.80 16.06
C GLN A 73 -4.02 -5.27 16.41
N ILE A 74 -4.56 -5.55 17.60
CA ILE A 74 -4.84 -6.91 18.07
C ILE A 74 -5.87 -7.56 17.15
N THR A 75 -6.96 -6.86 16.82
CA THR A 75 -8.00 -7.39 15.93
C THR A 75 -7.50 -7.59 14.50
N THR A 76 -6.59 -6.73 14.02
CA THR A 76 -5.88 -6.95 12.74
C THR A 76 -5.01 -8.20 12.76
N LEU A 77 -4.34 -8.48 13.88
CA LEU A 77 -3.56 -9.71 14.05
C LEU A 77 -4.47 -10.94 14.05
N ILE A 78 -5.55 -10.91 14.82
CA ILE A 78 -6.55 -11.98 14.92
C ILE A 78 -7.12 -12.29 13.53
N GLY A 79 -7.54 -11.27 12.77
CA GLY A 79 -8.05 -11.45 11.42
C GLY A 79 -7.03 -12.11 10.48
N ALA A 80 -5.77 -11.71 10.54
CA ALA A 80 -4.74 -12.36 9.72
C ALA A 80 -4.49 -13.83 10.14
N ALA A 81 -4.43 -14.10 11.45
CA ALA A 81 -4.13 -15.43 11.99
C ALA A 81 -5.25 -16.45 11.73
N ILE A 82 -6.52 -16.05 11.88
CA ILE A 82 -7.69 -16.91 11.64
C ILE A 82 -7.85 -17.20 10.15
N PHE A 83 -7.79 -16.15 9.31
CA PHE A 83 -8.14 -16.30 7.91
C PHE A 83 -7.01 -16.85 7.03
N ALA A 84 -5.74 -16.78 7.45
CA ALA A 84 -4.64 -17.37 6.68
C ALA A 84 -4.79 -18.87 6.39
N PRO A 85 -4.98 -19.76 7.39
CA PRO A 85 -5.17 -21.18 7.12
C PRO A 85 -6.49 -21.45 6.37
N LEU A 86 -7.53 -20.65 6.61
CA LEU A 86 -8.81 -20.77 5.88
C LEU A 86 -8.67 -20.45 4.39
N ILE A 87 -7.93 -19.39 4.04
CA ILE A 87 -7.65 -19.03 2.64
C ILE A 87 -6.74 -20.08 2.01
N ALA A 88 -5.76 -20.61 2.76
CA ALA A 88 -4.83 -21.62 2.25
C ALA A 88 -5.56 -22.89 1.77
N GLN A 89 -6.61 -23.33 2.48
CA GLN A 89 -7.35 -24.57 2.20
C GLN A 89 -8.46 -24.44 1.16
N LYS A 90 -9.14 -23.29 1.06
CA LYS A 90 -10.30 -23.16 0.16
C LYS A 90 -9.88 -23.04 -1.31
N GLY A 91 -10.67 -23.64 -2.21
CA GLY A 91 -10.50 -23.48 -3.67
C GLY A 91 -10.88 -22.07 -4.18
N GLN A 92 -11.85 -21.41 -3.52
CA GLN A 92 -12.37 -20.09 -3.92
C GLN A 92 -11.72 -18.94 -3.15
N LYS A 93 -10.38 -18.90 -3.15
CA LYS A 93 -9.56 -17.99 -2.31
C LYS A 93 -9.86 -16.49 -2.50
N HIS A 94 -10.34 -16.09 -3.67
CA HIS A 94 -10.58 -14.68 -3.99
C HIS A 94 -11.87 -14.11 -3.36
N GLN A 95 -12.81 -14.95 -2.91
CA GLN A 95 -14.02 -14.47 -2.21
C GLN A 95 -13.70 -13.80 -0.87
N PHE A 96 -12.56 -14.12 -0.28
CA PHE A 96 -12.10 -13.48 0.95
C PHE A 96 -11.76 -11.99 0.77
N LEU A 97 -11.47 -11.53 -0.46
CA LEU A 97 -11.35 -10.09 -0.75
C LEU A 97 -12.72 -9.37 -0.66
N VAL A 98 -13.77 -10.04 -1.16
CA VAL A 98 -15.15 -9.56 -1.09
C VAL A 98 -15.58 -9.47 0.37
N LEU A 99 -15.35 -10.54 1.14
CA LEU A 99 -15.67 -10.58 2.57
C LEU A 99 -14.95 -9.48 3.35
N GLY A 100 -13.64 -9.30 3.15
CA GLY A 100 -12.90 -8.22 3.81
C GLY A 100 -13.43 -6.82 3.47
N SER A 101 -13.84 -6.60 2.22
CA SER A 101 -14.41 -5.31 1.80
C SER A 101 -15.81 -5.08 2.42
N LEU A 102 -16.66 -6.11 2.49
CA LEU A 102 -17.97 -6.03 3.15
C LEU A 102 -17.84 -5.73 4.65
N MET A 103 -16.92 -6.40 5.34
CA MET A 103 -16.65 -6.12 6.75
C MET A 103 -16.14 -4.69 6.96
N GLY A 104 -15.29 -4.19 6.05
CA GLY A 104 -14.83 -2.81 6.08
C GLY A 104 -15.94 -1.78 5.88
N LEU A 105 -16.85 -2.02 4.92
CA LEU A 105 -18.04 -1.18 4.72
C LEU A 105 -18.93 -1.15 5.96
N PHE A 106 -19.23 -2.32 6.53
CA PHE A 106 -20.03 -2.42 7.74
C PHE A 106 -19.42 -1.63 8.90
N ALA A 107 -18.10 -1.76 9.11
CA ALA A 107 -17.40 -1.02 10.15
C ALA A 107 -17.47 0.51 9.95
N ILE A 108 -17.25 0.99 8.72
CA ILE A 108 -17.33 2.43 8.43
C ILE A 108 -18.77 2.95 8.55
N SER A 109 -19.75 2.19 8.07
CA SER A 109 -21.17 2.55 8.24
C SER A 109 -21.55 2.68 9.71
N MET A 110 -21.07 1.79 10.57
CA MET A 110 -21.28 1.92 12.02
C MET A 110 -20.73 3.24 12.56
N VAL A 111 -19.50 3.62 12.20
CA VAL A 111 -18.90 4.89 12.64
C VAL A 111 -19.71 6.08 12.13
N ILE A 112 -20.13 6.08 10.86
CA ILE A 112 -20.94 7.15 10.27
C ILE A 112 -22.27 7.28 11.03
N VAL A 113 -23.00 6.18 11.23
CA VAL A 113 -24.29 6.20 11.93
C VAL A 113 -24.13 6.70 13.37
N THR A 114 -23.10 6.24 14.09
CA THR A 114 -22.82 6.72 15.45
C THR A 114 -22.46 8.20 15.48
N ALA A 115 -21.64 8.68 14.53
CA ALA A 115 -21.28 10.08 14.44
C ALA A 115 -22.48 10.99 14.12
N THR A 116 -23.44 10.51 13.32
CA THR A 116 -24.64 11.30 12.96
C THR A 116 -25.74 11.29 14.00
N THR A 117 -25.87 10.20 14.77
CA THR A 117 -26.94 10.07 15.77
C THR A 117 -26.53 10.61 17.14
N ALA A 118 -25.23 10.87 17.36
CA ALA A 118 -24.64 11.35 18.62
C ALA A 118 -25.28 10.71 19.86
N PRO A 119 -25.27 9.35 19.96
CA PRO A 119 -25.92 8.65 21.05
C PRO A 119 -25.16 8.89 22.37
N THR A 120 -25.64 8.33 23.48
CA THR A 120 -24.98 8.49 24.78
C THR A 120 -23.49 8.08 24.71
N PRO A 121 -22.60 8.69 25.53
CA PRO A 121 -21.16 8.44 25.44
C PRO A 121 -20.76 6.95 25.55
N ILE A 122 -21.54 6.16 26.30
CA ILE A 122 -21.35 4.71 26.43
C ILE A 122 -21.62 3.99 25.11
N ILE A 123 -22.69 4.36 24.40
CA ILE A 123 -23.04 3.79 23.09
C ILE A 123 -22.00 4.19 22.06
N VAL A 124 -21.51 5.45 22.09
CA VAL A 124 -20.41 5.91 21.24
C VAL A 124 -19.17 5.05 21.46
N ALA A 125 -18.75 4.85 22.72
CA ALA A 125 -17.61 3.99 23.03
C ALA A 125 -17.80 2.56 22.51
N LEU A 126 -18.93 1.92 22.81
CA LEU A 126 -19.19 0.54 22.37
C LEU A 126 -19.20 0.41 20.84
N ALA A 127 -19.84 1.34 20.13
CA ALA A 127 -19.89 1.35 18.67
C ALA A 127 -18.51 1.58 18.05
N PHE A 128 -17.69 2.46 18.62
CA PHE A 128 -16.31 2.70 18.17
C PHE A 128 -15.41 1.48 18.41
N PHE A 129 -15.51 0.80 19.55
CA PHE A 129 -14.78 -0.45 19.76
C PHE A 129 -15.25 -1.54 18.80
N LEU A 130 -16.55 -1.75 18.63
CA LEU A 130 -17.06 -2.80 17.75
C LEU A 130 -16.69 -2.56 16.27
N SER A 131 -16.83 -1.32 15.80
CA SER A 131 -16.41 -0.92 14.44
C SER A 131 -14.91 -1.05 14.25
N THR A 132 -14.10 -0.58 15.21
CA THR A 132 -12.63 -0.70 15.17
C THR A 132 -12.19 -2.16 15.14
N GLY A 133 -12.84 -3.02 15.93
CA GLY A 133 -12.56 -4.44 15.97
C GLY A 133 -12.89 -5.13 14.65
N THR A 134 -14.07 -4.82 14.10
CA THR A 134 -14.50 -5.33 12.79
C THR A 134 -13.55 -4.85 11.69
N LEU A 135 -13.20 -3.56 11.67
CA LEU A 135 -12.29 -2.97 10.70
C LEU A 135 -10.89 -3.58 10.79
N GLY A 136 -10.39 -3.82 12.01
CA GLY A 136 -9.12 -4.52 12.21
C GLY A 136 -9.14 -5.92 11.62
N ILE A 137 -10.13 -6.75 11.97
CA ILE A 137 -10.29 -8.10 11.41
C ILE A 137 -10.39 -8.04 9.88
N ALA A 138 -11.17 -7.11 9.34
CA ALA A 138 -11.34 -6.89 7.91
C ALA A 138 -10.01 -6.59 7.21
N ILE A 139 -9.19 -5.69 7.77
CA ILE A 139 -7.88 -5.34 7.22
C ILE A 139 -6.89 -6.51 7.36
N GLY A 140 -6.95 -7.27 8.46
CA GLY A 140 -6.15 -8.48 8.65
C GLY A 140 -6.43 -9.52 7.56
N LEU A 141 -7.71 -9.86 7.38
CA LEU A 141 -8.22 -10.71 6.31
C LEU A 141 -7.81 -10.19 4.92
N HIS A 142 -8.09 -8.92 4.64
CA HIS A 142 -7.82 -8.31 3.35
C HIS A 142 -6.32 -8.39 2.99
N LYS A 143 -5.41 -8.10 3.93
CA LYS A 143 -3.96 -8.16 3.68
C LYS A 143 -3.50 -9.57 3.27
N VAL A 144 -4.03 -10.62 3.90
CA VAL A 144 -3.69 -12.01 3.56
C VAL A 144 -4.29 -12.41 2.21
N ALA A 145 -5.59 -12.16 2.01
CA ALA A 145 -6.29 -12.46 0.77
C ALA A 145 -5.68 -11.71 -0.43
N MET A 146 -5.27 -10.47 -0.22
CA MET A 146 -4.63 -9.64 -1.23
C MET A 146 -3.26 -10.17 -1.60
N GLY A 147 -2.42 -10.55 -0.63
CA GLY A 147 -1.13 -11.17 -0.90
C GLY A 147 -1.28 -12.42 -1.77
N ARG A 148 -2.27 -13.27 -1.47
CA ARG A 148 -2.58 -14.42 -2.32
C ARG A 148 -3.02 -14.01 -3.73
N ALA A 149 -3.97 -13.09 -3.84
CA ALA A 149 -4.46 -12.61 -5.13
C ALA A 149 -3.35 -12.00 -6.00
N MET A 150 -2.38 -11.30 -5.40
CA MET A 150 -1.19 -10.77 -6.08
C MET A 150 -0.34 -11.90 -6.67
N THR A 151 -0.15 -13.02 -5.95
CA THR A 151 0.62 -14.16 -6.47
C THR A 151 -0.04 -14.90 -7.63
N ASP A 152 -1.36 -14.80 -7.74
CA ASP A 152 -2.15 -15.41 -8.81
C ASP A 152 -2.32 -14.48 -10.01
N ALA A 153 -2.50 -13.17 -9.79
CA ALA A 153 -2.75 -12.19 -10.85
C ALA A 153 -1.49 -11.60 -11.49
N TRP A 154 -0.42 -11.39 -10.71
CA TRP A 154 0.79 -10.68 -11.16
C TRP A 154 1.99 -11.61 -11.25
N HIS A 155 2.80 -11.41 -12.29
CA HIS A 155 4.05 -12.15 -12.46
C HIS A 155 5.08 -11.74 -11.41
N SER A 156 5.93 -12.71 -11.01
CA SER A 156 7.08 -12.42 -10.15
C SER A 156 7.99 -11.40 -10.83
N GLY A 157 8.45 -10.39 -10.09
CA GLY A 157 9.22 -9.26 -10.62
C GLY A 157 8.41 -8.09 -11.21
N GLU A 158 7.11 -8.27 -11.50
CA GLU A 158 6.21 -7.18 -11.90
C GLU A 158 5.36 -6.64 -10.74
N ARG A 159 5.28 -7.38 -9.63
CA ARG A 159 4.43 -7.04 -8.48
C ARG A 159 4.73 -5.64 -7.98
N GLN A 160 6.01 -5.30 -7.81
CA GLN A 160 6.41 -3.96 -7.38
C GLN A 160 5.86 -2.85 -8.29
N LYS A 161 5.87 -3.05 -9.61
CA LYS A 161 5.33 -2.08 -10.58
C LYS A 161 3.82 -1.89 -10.39
N PHE A 162 3.07 -2.98 -10.21
CA PHE A 162 1.63 -2.91 -9.98
C PHE A 162 1.27 -2.32 -8.61
N LEU A 163 2.02 -2.65 -7.55
CA LEU A 163 1.86 -2.00 -6.25
C LEU A 163 2.11 -0.49 -6.38
N SER A 164 3.19 -0.08 -7.03
CA SER A 164 3.52 1.34 -7.24
C SER A 164 2.42 2.06 -8.05
N MET A 165 1.88 1.40 -9.07
CA MET A 165 0.75 1.91 -9.85
C MET A 165 -0.51 2.08 -9.01
N SER A 166 -0.82 1.15 -8.10
CA SER A 166 -1.99 1.33 -7.22
C SER A 166 -1.82 2.50 -6.27
N GLU A 167 -0.60 2.78 -5.78
CA GLU A 167 -0.36 3.92 -4.89
C GLU A 167 -0.49 5.26 -5.65
N VAL A 168 -0.02 5.33 -6.91
CA VAL A 168 -0.27 6.51 -7.77
C VAL A 168 -1.77 6.75 -7.97
N LEU A 169 -2.50 5.71 -8.38
CA LEU A 169 -3.95 5.82 -8.61
C LEU A 169 -4.68 6.19 -7.31
N ALA A 170 -4.26 5.60 -6.19
CA ALA A 170 -4.85 5.88 -4.90
C ALA A 170 -4.58 7.32 -4.44
N GLY A 171 -3.35 7.81 -4.68
CA GLY A 171 -2.94 9.19 -4.37
C GLY A 171 -3.69 10.21 -5.21
N ILE A 172 -3.81 10.00 -6.54
CA ILE A 172 -4.61 10.87 -7.42
C ILE A 172 -6.06 10.93 -6.91
N ALA A 173 -6.70 9.77 -6.73
CA ALA A 173 -8.08 9.72 -6.23
C ALA A 173 -8.20 10.37 -4.85
N GLY A 174 -7.26 10.10 -3.94
CA GLY A 174 -7.26 10.66 -2.59
C GLY A 174 -7.12 12.19 -2.58
N VAL A 175 -6.27 12.77 -3.43
CA VAL A 175 -6.11 14.23 -3.53
C VAL A 175 -7.39 14.88 -4.03
N PHE A 176 -7.98 14.36 -5.10
CA PHE A 176 -9.25 14.89 -5.63
C PHE A 176 -10.36 14.81 -4.58
N ILE A 177 -10.46 13.68 -3.88
CA ILE A 177 -11.51 13.46 -2.88
C ILE A 177 -11.28 14.30 -1.61
N ALA A 178 -10.03 14.43 -1.15
CA ALA A 178 -9.72 15.21 0.05
C ALA A 178 -9.86 16.72 -0.16
N LEU A 179 -9.60 17.22 -1.38
CA LEU A 179 -9.76 18.63 -1.72
C LEU A 179 -11.19 19.01 -2.15
N ALA A 180 -11.99 18.04 -2.60
CA ALA A 180 -13.35 18.30 -3.05
C ALA A 180 -14.20 19.04 -2.00
N PRO A 181 -14.18 18.67 -0.69
CA PRO A 181 -14.90 19.43 0.31
C PRO A 181 -14.50 20.89 0.38
N ALA A 182 -13.20 21.21 0.41
CA ALA A 182 -12.75 22.60 0.47
C ALA A 182 -13.21 23.45 -0.73
N VAL A 183 -13.43 22.83 -1.90
CA VAL A 183 -13.85 23.53 -3.12
C VAL A 183 -15.37 23.63 -3.24
N PHE A 184 -16.11 22.56 -2.90
CA PHE A 184 -17.56 22.48 -3.13
C PHE A 184 -18.39 22.78 -1.89
N PHE A 185 -17.86 22.51 -0.71
CA PHE A 185 -18.54 22.67 0.57
C PHE A 185 -17.75 23.69 1.39
N GLN A 186 -18.16 24.97 1.35
CA GLN A 186 -17.71 25.97 2.34
C GLN A 186 -18.31 25.64 3.72
N THR A 187 -18.09 24.42 4.20
CA THR A 187 -18.60 23.93 5.47
C THR A 187 -17.77 24.52 6.59
N ALA A 188 -18.40 25.39 7.39
CA ALA A 188 -17.82 25.93 8.61
C ALA A 188 -17.78 24.91 9.77
N ASP A 189 -18.48 23.76 9.64
CA ASP A 189 -18.58 22.76 10.70
C ASP A 189 -17.54 21.63 10.58
N GLU A 190 -16.77 21.44 11.66
CA GLU A 190 -15.68 20.47 11.79
C GLU A 190 -16.17 19.03 11.62
N MET A 191 -17.31 18.71 12.25
CA MET A 191 -17.83 17.36 12.29
C MET A 191 -18.39 16.94 10.93
N ALA A 192 -19.06 17.86 10.23
CA ALA A 192 -19.52 17.63 8.86
C ALA A 192 -18.36 17.27 7.92
N SER A 193 -17.23 17.98 8.03
CA SER A 193 -16.03 17.70 7.22
C SER A 193 -15.48 16.28 7.45
N HIS A 194 -15.40 15.85 8.72
CA HIS A 194 -14.95 14.50 9.07
C HIS A 194 -15.91 13.41 8.56
N ILE A 195 -17.22 13.64 8.63
CA ILE A 195 -18.24 12.72 8.14
C ILE A 195 -18.19 12.60 6.61
N HIS A 196 -17.97 13.71 5.89
CA HIS A 196 -17.81 13.68 4.43
C HIS A 196 -16.61 12.83 4.00
N LEU A 197 -15.50 12.91 4.74
CA LEU A 197 -14.31 12.10 4.49
C LEU A 197 -14.57 10.60 4.72
N LEU A 198 -15.37 10.25 5.74
CA LEU A 198 -15.80 8.87 5.98
C LEU A 198 -16.71 8.34 4.86
N TRP A 199 -17.66 9.15 4.37
CA TRP A 199 -18.50 8.79 3.22
C TRP A 199 -17.67 8.56 1.96
N ALA A 200 -16.72 9.44 1.69
CA ALA A 200 -15.75 9.28 0.61
C ALA A 200 -14.99 7.94 0.71
N ALA A 201 -14.50 7.59 1.90
CA ALA A 201 -13.85 6.30 2.12
C ALA A 201 -14.81 5.11 1.95
N PHE A 202 -16.07 5.25 2.39
CA PHE A 202 -17.12 4.25 2.20
C PHE A 202 -17.35 3.97 0.71
N PHE A 203 -17.55 5.01 -0.11
CA PHE A 203 -17.76 4.87 -1.56
C PHE A 203 -16.52 4.28 -2.26
N ALA A 204 -15.32 4.67 -1.83
CA ALA A 204 -14.09 4.07 -2.35
C ALA A 204 -14.02 2.56 -2.07
N ILE A 205 -14.33 2.09 -0.85
CA ILE A 205 -14.38 0.65 -0.56
C ILE A 205 -15.51 -0.04 -1.32
N ALA A 206 -16.67 0.61 -1.50
CA ALA A 206 -17.79 0.06 -2.25
C ALA A 206 -17.41 -0.19 -3.72
N LEU A 207 -16.70 0.76 -4.34
CA LEU A 207 -16.15 0.57 -5.68
C LEU A 207 -15.08 -0.53 -5.70
N GLY A 208 -14.23 -0.59 -4.67
CA GLY A 208 -13.28 -1.68 -4.45
C GLY A 208 -13.95 -3.04 -4.35
N LEU A 209 -15.09 -3.15 -3.66
CA LEU A 209 -15.89 -4.36 -3.49
C LEU A 209 -16.42 -4.86 -4.84
N ILE A 210 -16.93 -3.96 -5.69
CA ILE A 210 -17.39 -4.31 -7.04
C ILE A 210 -16.24 -4.91 -7.86
N MET A 211 -15.05 -4.30 -7.79
CA MET A 211 -13.85 -4.81 -8.46
C MET A 211 -13.41 -6.18 -7.90
N ALA A 212 -13.47 -6.38 -6.58
CA ALA A 212 -13.17 -7.66 -5.93
C ALA A 212 -14.16 -8.76 -6.33
N ALA A 213 -15.46 -8.43 -6.44
CA ALA A 213 -16.49 -9.36 -6.88
C ALA A 213 -16.32 -9.75 -8.35
N ALA A 214 -15.95 -8.79 -9.21
CA ALA A 214 -15.60 -9.09 -10.60
C ALA A 214 -14.33 -9.95 -10.71
N PHE A 215 -13.34 -9.72 -9.85
CA PHE A 215 -12.11 -10.50 -9.79
C PHE A 215 -12.37 -11.94 -9.30
N SER A 216 -13.20 -12.12 -8.26
CA SER A 216 -13.47 -13.42 -7.65
C SER A 216 -14.24 -14.38 -8.56
N LYS A 217 -15.05 -13.85 -9.49
CA LYS A 217 -15.76 -14.61 -10.53
C LYS A 217 -14.85 -15.12 -11.66
N SER A 218 -13.61 -14.65 -11.75
CA SER A 218 -12.72 -15.01 -12.85
C SER A 218 -12.03 -16.36 -12.58
N PRO A 219 -12.10 -17.35 -13.51
CA PRO A 219 -11.69 -18.73 -13.25
C PRO A 219 -10.23 -18.80 -12.77
N SER A 220 -10.00 -19.35 -11.57
CA SER A 220 -8.66 -19.47 -10.99
C SER A 220 -7.76 -20.23 -11.95
N GLY A 221 -6.63 -19.63 -12.35
CA GLY A 221 -5.69 -20.24 -13.30
C GLY A 221 -4.80 -21.31 -12.67
N SER A 222 -5.04 -21.64 -11.40
CA SER A 222 -4.43 -22.80 -10.77
C SER A 222 -5.41 -23.96 -11.01
N PRO A 223 -5.01 -25.04 -11.69
CA PRO A 223 -5.81 -26.26 -11.65
C PRO A 223 -6.05 -26.52 -10.17
N ALA A 224 -7.31 -26.74 -9.82
CA ALA A 224 -7.59 -27.40 -8.57
C ALA A 224 -6.75 -28.68 -8.63
N ASN A 225 -5.70 -28.77 -7.82
CA ASN A 225 -5.24 -30.07 -7.35
C ASN A 225 -6.34 -30.60 -6.42
N SER A 226 -7.54 -30.73 -6.96
CA SER A 226 -8.51 -31.76 -6.63
C SER A 226 -8.08 -33.00 -7.41
N THR A 227 -6.82 -33.40 -7.26
CA THR A 227 -6.54 -34.81 -7.26
C THR A 227 -7.23 -35.32 -6.01
N THR A 228 -8.42 -35.86 -6.23
CA THR A 228 -8.99 -36.98 -5.50
C THR A 228 -7.94 -38.09 -5.40
N THR A 229 -6.89 -37.87 -4.60
CA THR A 229 -6.16 -38.96 -3.98
C THR A 229 -6.89 -39.26 -2.67
N PRO A 230 -7.52 -40.43 -2.53
CA PRO A 230 -8.08 -40.85 -1.26
C PRO A 230 -6.94 -41.01 -0.26
N SER A 231 -7.18 -40.64 1.00
CA SER A 231 -6.27 -40.88 2.13
C SER A 231 -4.96 -40.07 2.18
N LYS A 232 -5.06 -38.81 2.62
CA LYS A 232 -4.08 -38.24 3.56
C LYS A 232 -4.90 -37.54 4.65
N SER A 233 -4.70 -37.96 5.90
CA SER A 233 -5.31 -37.40 7.11
C SER A 233 -5.59 -35.89 6.95
N ARG A 234 -6.85 -35.48 7.15
CA ARG A 234 -7.28 -34.09 7.06
C ARG A 234 -6.58 -33.30 8.17
N LYS A 235 -5.35 -32.86 7.91
CA LYS A 235 -4.54 -32.07 8.85
C LYS A 235 -5.39 -30.90 9.33
N THR A 236 -5.39 -30.68 10.63
CA THR A 236 -6.14 -29.55 11.22
C THR A 236 -5.57 -28.23 10.67
N LEU A 237 -6.41 -27.17 10.64
CA LEU A 237 -5.98 -25.82 10.22
C LEU A 237 -4.71 -25.38 10.98
N LEU A 238 -4.64 -25.74 12.27
CA LEU A 238 -3.53 -25.44 13.15
C LEU A 238 -2.26 -26.23 12.79
N GLU A 239 -2.37 -27.53 12.49
CA GLU A 239 -1.23 -28.34 12.05
C GLU A 239 -0.63 -27.81 10.74
N GLN A 240 -1.47 -27.42 9.78
CA GLN A 240 -1.00 -26.87 8.51
C GLN A 240 -0.29 -25.52 8.70
N ALA A 241 -0.84 -24.66 9.57
CA ALA A 241 -0.22 -23.39 9.92
C ALA A 241 1.13 -23.63 10.62
N ARG A 242 1.16 -24.51 11.62
CA ARG A 242 2.38 -24.88 12.38
C ARG A 242 3.47 -25.42 11.46
N GLU A 243 3.13 -26.30 10.54
CA GLU A 243 4.10 -26.85 9.58
C GLU A 243 4.65 -25.76 8.66
N SER A 244 3.77 -24.90 8.12
CA SER A 244 4.18 -23.76 7.31
C SER A 244 5.11 -22.83 8.10
N TYR A 245 4.84 -22.62 9.40
CA TYR A 245 5.66 -21.76 10.24
C TYR A 245 7.04 -22.34 10.49
N ARG A 246 7.11 -23.65 10.79
CA ARG A 246 8.39 -24.35 10.98
C ARG A 246 9.25 -24.28 9.73
N ILE A 247 8.66 -24.53 8.55
CA ILE A 247 9.36 -24.43 7.26
C ILE A 247 9.89 -23.01 7.06
N LEU A 248 9.04 -22.00 7.21
CA LEU A 248 9.42 -20.60 6.97
C LEU A 248 10.50 -20.11 7.95
N LEU A 249 10.41 -20.45 9.23
CA LEU A 249 11.40 -20.09 10.23
C LEU A 249 12.76 -20.78 10.01
N GLY A 250 12.78 -21.94 9.34
CA GLY A 250 14.02 -22.60 8.90
C GLY A 250 14.79 -21.82 7.84
N LEU A 251 14.12 -20.95 7.07
CA LEU A 251 14.75 -20.19 5.99
C LEU A 251 15.57 -19.01 6.53
N ALA A 252 16.88 -19.02 6.28
CA ALA A 252 17.78 -17.94 6.73
C ALA A 252 17.37 -16.55 6.22
N TRP A 253 16.92 -16.46 4.96
CA TRP A 253 16.45 -15.20 4.38
C TRP A 253 15.18 -14.69 5.08
N PHE A 254 14.30 -15.58 5.53
CA PHE A 254 13.05 -15.23 6.18
C PHE A 254 13.30 -14.69 7.60
N ARG A 255 14.23 -15.28 8.34
CA ARG A 255 14.65 -14.76 9.66
C ARG A 255 15.25 -13.36 9.56
N ARG A 256 16.14 -13.11 8.59
CA ARG A 256 16.68 -11.75 8.32
C ARG A 256 15.57 -10.77 7.89
N PHE A 257 14.62 -11.24 7.11
CA PHE A 257 13.44 -10.46 6.73
C PHE A 257 12.57 -10.08 7.92
N LEU A 258 12.34 -11.00 8.86
CA LEU A 258 11.60 -10.73 10.10
C LEU A 258 12.31 -9.70 10.98
N LEU A 259 13.64 -9.80 11.12
CA LEU A 259 14.44 -8.82 11.86
C LEU A 259 14.29 -7.42 11.25
N MET A 260 14.48 -7.30 9.94
CA MET A 260 14.26 -6.04 9.21
C MET A 260 12.84 -5.49 9.42
N ARG A 261 11.82 -6.35 9.35
CA ARG A 261 10.43 -5.93 9.58
C ARG A 261 10.18 -5.47 11.00
N ALA A 262 10.73 -6.16 11.99
CA ALA A 262 10.61 -5.79 13.40
C ALA A 262 11.25 -4.42 13.69
N THR A 263 12.35 -4.08 13.02
CA THR A 263 12.99 -2.77 13.18
C THR A 263 12.19 -1.67 12.47
N LEU A 264 11.77 -1.90 11.22
CA LEU A 264 11.07 -0.88 10.42
C LEU A 264 9.62 -0.62 10.83
N ILE A 265 9.02 -1.53 11.59
CA ILE A 265 7.66 -1.34 12.07
C ILE A 265 7.53 -0.04 12.87
N SER A 266 8.56 0.32 13.61
CA SER A 266 8.74 1.60 14.32
C SER A 266 8.37 2.80 13.47
N VAL A 267 8.95 2.87 12.27
CA VAL A 267 8.73 3.97 11.32
C VAL A 267 7.27 4.00 10.88
N GLN A 268 6.67 2.83 10.62
CA GLN A 268 5.27 2.73 10.20
C GLN A 268 4.28 3.11 11.31
N TYR A 269 4.67 3.00 12.58
CA TYR A 269 3.84 3.32 13.74
C TYR A 269 4.09 4.72 14.32
N GLY A 270 5.21 5.37 13.99
CA GLY A 270 5.42 6.79 14.30
C GLY A 270 4.26 7.68 13.83
N ALA A 271 3.57 7.30 12.75
CA ALA A 271 2.43 8.04 12.22
C ALA A 271 1.29 8.16 13.24
N VAL A 272 1.10 7.15 14.10
CA VAL A 272 0.09 7.18 15.16
C VAL A 272 0.46 8.20 16.23
N PHE A 273 1.73 8.21 16.63
CA PHE A 273 2.23 9.14 17.63
C PHE A 273 2.13 10.59 17.14
N TYR A 274 2.56 10.86 15.91
CA TYR A 274 2.40 12.19 15.31
C TYR A 274 0.95 12.60 15.14
N ALA A 275 0.06 11.65 14.84
CA ALA A 275 -1.36 11.94 14.74
C ALA A 275 -1.99 12.27 16.08
N LEU A 276 -1.64 11.54 17.13
CA LEU A 276 -2.13 11.83 18.48
C LEU A 276 -1.63 13.21 18.94
N HIS A 277 -0.36 13.51 18.70
CA HIS A 277 0.22 14.79 19.04
C HIS A 277 -0.39 15.96 18.24
N ALA A 278 -0.63 15.74 16.93
CA ALA A 278 -1.36 16.70 16.10
C ALA A 278 -2.81 16.88 16.57
N ALA A 279 -3.44 15.85 17.13
CA ALA A 279 -4.80 15.91 17.66
C ALA A 279 -4.85 16.85 18.86
N GLU A 280 -3.97 16.63 19.83
CA GLU A 280 -3.91 17.46 21.04
C GLU A 280 -3.73 18.95 20.72
N GLN A 281 -2.97 19.28 19.66
CA GLN A 281 -2.63 20.66 19.32
C GLN A 281 -3.58 21.33 18.33
N HIS A 282 -4.26 20.57 17.46
CA HIS A 282 -5.04 21.12 16.35
C HIS A 282 -6.43 20.50 16.19
N VAL A 283 -6.96 19.76 17.17
CA VAL A 283 -8.31 19.16 17.08
C VAL A 283 -9.41 20.20 16.86
N THR A 284 -9.24 21.42 17.37
CA THR A 284 -10.20 22.54 17.24
C THR A 284 -10.05 23.33 15.94
N LYS A 285 -9.30 22.81 14.95
CA LYS A 285 -9.14 23.44 13.64
C LYS A 285 -9.85 22.59 12.60
N PRO A 286 -10.93 23.10 11.96
CA PRO A 286 -11.71 22.36 10.96
C PRO A 286 -10.89 21.84 9.77
N GLU A 287 -9.83 22.57 9.42
CA GLU A 287 -9.01 22.32 8.24
C GLU A 287 -7.94 21.24 8.47
N SER A 288 -7.68 20.85 9.72
CA SER A 288 -6.53 20.00 10.06
C SER A 288 -6.65 18.58 9.47
N LEU A 289 -7.80 17.92 9.66
CA LEU A 289 -7.98 16.53 9.22
C LEU A 289 -8.00 16.39 7.69
N PRO A 290 -8.75 17.21 6.92
CA PRO A 290 -8.67 17.18 5.46
C PRO A 290 -7.27 17.50 4.94
N ALA A 291 -6.54 18.43 5.58
CA ALA A 291 -5.16 18.73 5.21
C ALA A 291 -4.21 17.54 5.43
N PHE A 292 -4.38 16.78 6.51
CA PHE A 292 -3.60 15.57 6.75
C PHE A 292 -3.95 14.45 5.77
N ALA A 293 -5.24 14.28 5.45
CA ALA A 293 -5.68 13.32 4.45
C ALA A 293 -5.15 13.66 3.04
N ALA A 294 -5.21 14.93 2.65
CA ALA A 294 -4.67 15.42 1.39
C ALA A 294 -3.14 15.23 1.32
N ALA A 295 -2.43 15.53 2.40
CA ALA A 295 -1.00 15.31 2.49
C ALA A 295 -0.63 13.82 2.41
N GLY A 296 -1.37 12.94 3.07
CA GLY A 296 -1.20 11.49 2.93
C GLY A 296 -1.42 11.01 1.49
N ALA A 297 -2.47 11.51 0.82
CA ALA A 297 -2.74 11.19 -0.57
C ALA A 297 -1.63 11.68 -1.52
N LEU A 298 -1.10 12.89 -1.29
CA LEU A 298 0.09 13.40 -1.98
C LEU A 298 1.31 12.51 -1.72
N GLY A 299 1.49 12.01 -0.50
CA GLY A 299 2.56 11.07 -0.14
C GLY A 299 2.48 9.79 -0.98
N ASN A 300 1.29 9.20 -1.11
CA ASN A 300 1.04 8.03 -1.97
C ASN A 300 1.33 8.32 -3.46
N LEU A 301 0.96 9.50 -3.94
CA LEU A 301 1.24 9.92 -5.30
C LEU A 301 2.75 10.04 -5.54
N ALA A 302 3.46 10.75 -4.66
CA ALA A 302 4.90 10.97 -4.75
C ALA A 302 5.66 9.64 -4.68
N LEU A 303 5.36 8.79 -3.68
CA LEU A 303 6.04 7.51 -3.51
C LEU A 303 5.78 6.58 -4.70
N GLY A 304 4.55 6.54 -5.22
CA GLY A 304 4.17 5.71 -6.35
C GLY A 304 4.86 6.12 -7.66
N GLY A 305 5.18 7.41 -7.79
CA GLY A 305 6.01 7.95 -8.86
C GLY A 305 7.49 7.59 -8.68
N ILE A 306 8.05 7.88 -7.50
CA ILE A 306 9.47 7.65 -7.16
C ILE A 306 9.85 6.18 -7.35
N THR A 307 9.01 5.26 -6.89
CA THR A 307 9.26 3.79 -6.98
C THR A 307 9.35 3.24 -8.40
N ARG A 308 8.98 4.01 -9.43
CA ARG A 308 9.15 3.63 -10.84
C ARG A 308 10.53 3.92 -11.40
N ILE A 309 11.33 4.75 -10.72
CA ILE A 309 12.70 5.02 -11.14
C ILE A 309 13.50 3.72 -11.03
N SER A 310 14.37 3.45 -12.03
CA SER A 310 15.09 2.16 -12.18
C SER A 310 15.85 1.74 -10.91
N VAL A 311 16.41 2.70 -10.18
CA VAL A 311 17.13 2.48 -8.90
C VAL A 311 16.27 1.77 -7.85
N PHE A 312 14.98 2.07 -7.81
CA PHE A 312 14.04 1.50 -6.83
C PHE A 312 13.49 0.15 -7.25
N ARG A 313 13.77 -0.34 -8.46
CA ARG A 313 13.32 -1.68 -8.91
C ARG A 313 13.83 -2.81 -8.03
N ASN A 314 14.91 -2.57 -7.29
CA ASN A 314 15.34 -3.45 -6.20
C ASN A 314 14.55 -3.13 -4.94
N SER A 315 13.77 -4.11 -4.46
CA SER A 315 12.94 -3.97 -3.26
C SER A 315 13.71 -3.51 -2.03
N ARG A 316 15.02 -3.82 -1.93
CA ARG A 316 15.88 -3.36 -0.82
C ARG A 316 16.06 -1.84 -0.80
N HIS A 317 16.32 -1.24 -1.96
CA HIS A 317 16.48 0.21 -2.06
C HIS A 317 15.18 0.93 -1.74
N CYS A 318 14.04 0.36 -2.16
CA CYS A 318 12.72 0.86 -1.80
C CYS A 318 12.53 0.90 -0.28
N ILE A 319 12.90 -0.17 0.41
CA ILE A 319 12.82 -0.26 1.88
C ILE A 319 13.75 0.76 2.56
N MET A 320 15.02 0.84 2.13
CA MET A 320 16.00 1.77 2.69
C MET A 320 15.57 3.23 2.52
N PHE A 321 15.08 3.58 1.32
CA PHE A 321 14.60 4.92 1.04
C PHE A 321 13.33 5.27 1.82
N GLY A 322 12.44 4.31 2.04
CA GLY A 322 11.30 4.48 2.94
C GLY A 322 11.73 4.78 4.37
N ALA A 323 12.73 4.08 4.89
CA ALA A 323 13.28 4.36 6.21
C ALA A 323 13.94 5.74 6.32
N LEU A 324 14.69 6.16 5.29
CA LEU A 324 15.26 7.52 5.20
C LEU A 324 14.17 8.59 5.13
N THR A 325 13.10 8.35 4.38
CA THR A 325 11.94 9.25 4.30
C THR A 325 11.27 9.40 5.67
N GLY A 326 11.17 8.31 6.44
CA GLY A 326 10.70 8.33 7.82
C GLY A 326 11.62 9.12 8.77
N LEU A 327 12.94 9.06 8.55
CA LEU A 327 13.90 9.86 9.31
C LEU A 327 13.74 11.37 9.03
N ILE A 328 13.46 11.74 7.77
CA ILE A 328 13.14 13.13 7.40
C ILE A 328 11.87 13.58 8.13
N ALA A 329 10.82 12.75 8.15
CA ALA A 329 9.59 13.06 8.89
C ALA A 329 9.86 13.28 10.39
N ALA A 330 10.69 12.42 11.00
CA ALA A 330 11.09 12.56 12.39
C ALA A 330 11.90 13.83 12.66
N ALA A 331 12.83 14.20 11.76
CA ALA A 331 13.60 15.44 11.88
C ALA A 331 12.71 16.69 11.81
N ILE A 332 11.74 16.71 10.89
CA ILE A 332 10.74 17.79 10.80
C ILE A 332 9.92 17.87 12.09
N ALA A 333 9.44 16.74 12.60
CA ALA A 333 8.70 16.71 13.85
C ALA A 333 9.53 17.21 15.04
N LEU A 334 10.79 16.79 15.14
CA LEU A 334 11.70 17.25 16.19
C LEU A 334 11.96 18.76 16.12
N SER A 335 12.00 19.33 14.91
CA SER A 335 12.19 20.78 14.75
C SER A 335 11.04 21.62 15.32
N MET A 336 9.82 21.08 15.32
CA MET A 336 8.65 21.73 15.92
C MET A 336 8.73 21.76 17.45
N GLU A 337 9.29 20.72 18.06
CA GLU A 337 9.51 20.65 19.52
C GLU A 337 10.55 21.68 19.98
N ILE A 338 11.62 21.86 19.19
CA ILE A 338 12.68 22.83 19.52
C ILE A 338 12.18 24.27 19.35
N LYS A 339 11.36 24.53 18.34
CA LYS A 339 10.87 25.87 18.03
C LYS A 339 9.34 25.89 17.91
N PRO A 340 8.61 26.18 19.02
CA PRO A 340 7.15 26.19 19.04
C PRO A 340 6.50 27.13 18.01
N SER A 341 7.21 28.17 17.54
CA SER A 341 6.70 29.09 16.51
C SER A 341 6.47 28.42 15.15
N ILE A 342 6.99 27.21 14.93
CA ILE A 342 6.83 26.43 13.68
C ILE A 342 5.65 25.43 13.80
N ASN A 343 4.95 25.39 14.93
CA ASN A 343 3.83 24.48 15.19
C ASN A 343 2.56 24.89 14.41
N LEU A 344 2.61 24.71 13.09
CA LEU A 344 1.56 25.03 12.14
C LEU A 344 0.98 23.74 11.56
N VAL A 345 -0.31 23.78 11.23
CA VAL A 345 -1.00 22.66 10.55
C VAL A 345 -0.24 22.23 9.29
N ALA A 346 0.28 23.19 8.52
CA ALA A 346 1.06 22.93 7.31
C ALA A 346 2.32 22.09 7.55
N VAL A 347 2.99 22.24 8.70
CA VAL A 347 4.19 21.47 9.02
C VAL A 347 3.82 20.03 9.42
N TYR A 348 2.72 19.85 10.15
CA TYR A 348 2.16 18.51 10.39
C TYR A 348 1.72 17.83 9.10
N SER A 349 1.08 18.54 8.18
CA SER A 349 0.78 18.01 6.85
C SER A 349 2.05 17.52 6.15
N LEU A 350 3.16 18.24 6.25
CA LEU A 350 4.44 17.77 5.69
C LEU A 350 4.95 16.50 6.39
N VAL A 351 4.82 16.39 7.71
CA VAL A 351 5.13 15.15 8.45
C VAL A 351 4.26 13.99 7.95
N PHE A 352 2.95 14.18 7.82
CA PHE A 352 2.03 13.16 7.30
C PHE A 352 2.37 12.75 5.86
N PHE A 353 2.70 13.70 4.99
CA PHE A 353 3.17 13.44 3.64
C PHE A 353 4.36 12.47 3.63
N PHE A 354 5.42 12.79 4.40
CA PHE A 354 6.61 11.96 4.46
C PHE A 354 6.37 10.63 5.17
N MET A 355 5.52 10.59 6.20
CA MET A 355 5.17 9.35 6.90
C MET A 355 4.38 8.40 6.01
N THR A 356 3.41 8.89 5.23
CA THR A 356 2.69 8.08 4.26
C THR A 356 3.61 7.61 3.14
N ALA A 357 4.50 8.49 2.65
CA ALA A 357 5.54 8.11 1.69
C ALA A 357 6.45 7.00 2.22
N ALA A 358 6.93 7.13 3.47
CA ALA A 358 7.77 6.15 4.14
C ALA A 358 7.06 4.80 4.31
N ASP A 359 5.83 4.80 4.82
CA ASP A 359 5.05 3.58 5.03
C ASP A 359 4.79 2.85 3.71
N GLY A 360 4.41 3.57 2.66
CA GLY A 360 4.17 3.02 1.33
C GLY A 360 5.44 2.46 0.68
N LEU A 361 6.58 3.17 0.77
CA LEU A 361 7.87 2.68 0.26
C LEU A 361 8.29 1.36 0.95
N ILE A 362 8.25 1.34 2.28
CA ILE A 362 8.55 0.14 3.07
C ILE A 362 7.58 -0.98 2.68
N TYR A 363 6.29 -0.68 2.59
CA TYR A 363 5.25 -1.64 2.23
C TYR A 363 5.45 -2.27 0.85
N ILE A 364 5.64 -1.45 -0.19
CA ILE A 364 5.90 -1.91 -1.56
C ILE A 364 7.13 -2.81 -1.58
N GLY A 365 8.22 -2.33 -0.96
CA GLY A 365 9.49 -3.04 -0.94
C GLY A 365 9.39 -4.39 -0.24
N TYR A 366 8.91 -4.45 1.00
CA TYR A 366 8.86 -5.72 1.72
C TYR A 366 7.85 -6.69 1.09
N THR A 367 6.71 -6.20 0.59
CA THR A 367 5.67 -7.06 0.00
C THR A 367 6.18 -7.70 -1.29
N ALA A 368 6.81 -6.92 -2.17
CA ALA A 368 7.45 -7.44 -3.36
C ALA A 368 8.58 -8.43 -3.01
N TYR A 369 9.47 -8.05 -2.09
CA TYR A 369 10.59 -8.88 -1.65
C TYR A 369 10.15 -10.26 -1.14
N TYR A 370 9.10 -10.28 -0.31
CA TYR A 370 8.57 -11.47 0.31
C TYR A 370 7.82 -12.35 -0.71
N LEU A 371 6.88 -11.76 -1.47
CA LEU A 371 6.07 -12.53 -2.41
C LEU A 371 6.92 -13.14 -3.53
N ASP A 372 8.00 -12.48 -3.95
CA ASP A 372 8.88 -12.98 -5.02
C ASP A 372 9.80 -14.12 -4.57
N ARG A 373 9.92 -14.35 -3.25
CA ARG A 373 10.77 -15.42 -2.67
C ARG A 373 9.99 -16.58 -2.09
N ILE A 374 8.76 -16.36 -1.65
CA ILE A 374 7.98 -17.40 -1.01
C ILE A 374 7.29 -18.31 -2.04
N ASP A 375 7.25 -19.59 -1.71
CA ASP A 375 6.45 -20.56 -2.46
C ASP A 375 4.95 -20.29 -2.31
N LYS A 376 4.23 -20.46 -3.42
CA LYS A 376 2.78 -20.23 -3.51
C LYS A 376 1.95 -21.03 -2.51
N GLN A 377 2.49 -22.10 -1.93
CA GLN A 377 1.81 -22.94 -0.94
C GLN A 377 1.80 -22.33 0.46
N HIS A 378 2.74 -21.42 0.76
CA HIS A 378 2.95 -20.87 2.11
C HIS A 378 2.68 -19.36 2.20
N VAL A 379 2.20 -18.72 1.12
CA VAL A 379 1.95 -17.26 1.05
C VAL A 379 1.03 -16.81 2.17
N GLU A 380 -0.12 -17.47 2.33
CA GLU A 380 -1.17 -17.07 3.26
C GLU A 380 -0.67 -17.18 4.72
N ASN A 381 -0.16 -18.35 5.09
CA ASN A 381 0.35 -18.64 6.42
C ASN A 381 1.59 -17.78 6.75
N GLY A 382 2.49 -17.56 5.80
CA GLY A 382 3.65 -16.74 6.06
C GLY A 382 3.32 -15.25 6.26
N LEU A 383 2.30 -14.72 5.57
CA LEU A 383 1.81 -13.36 5.83
C LEU A 383 1.23 -13.21 7.24
N ALA A 384 0.50 -14.23 7.71
CA ALA A 384 0.04 -14.28 9.09
C ALA A 384 1.20 -14.42 10.09
N LEU A 385 2.19 -15.26 9.81
CA LEU A 385 3.37 -15.44 10.66
C LEU A 385 4.17 -14.15 10.82
N ILE A 386 4.38 -13.41 9.71
CA ILE A 386 5.06 -12.10 9.76
C ILE A 386 4.33 -11.18 10.73
N LYS A 387 2.99 -11.13 10.68
CA LYS A 387 2.19 -10.31 11.61
C LYS A 387 2.27 -10.83 13.04
N LEU A 388 2.16 -12.14 13.24
CA LEU A 388 2.23 -12.76 14.57
C LEU A 388 3.53 -12.48 15.29
N ILE A 389 4.64 -12.43 14.55
CA ILE A 389 5.95 -12.12 15.10
C ILE A 389 6.12 -10.61 15.29
N VAL A 390 5.77 -9.79 14.28
CA VAL A 390 6.08 -8.35 14.29
C VAL A 390 5.13 -7.54 15.18
N GLN A 391 3.86 -7.92 15.30
CA GLN A 391 2.85 -7.13 16.01
C GLN A 391 3.11 -7.00 17.52
N PRO A 392 3.56 -8.05 18.25
CA PRO A 392 3.96 -7.91 19.65
C PRO A 392 5.09 -6.89 19.87
N PHE A 393 6.08 -6.83 18.97
CA PHE A 393 7.14 -5.83 19.05
C PHE A 393 6.58 -4.41 18.95
N VAL A 394 5.60 -4.19 18.07
CA VAL A 394 4.90 -2.90 17.99
C VAL A 394 4.24 -2.55 19.30
N PHE A 395 3.55 -3.51 19.92
CA PHE A 395 2.84 -3.27 21.16
C PHE A 395 3.80 -2.86 22.28
N VAL A 396 4.88 -3.63 22.47
CA VAL A 396 5.93 -3.32 23.45
C VAL A 396 6.57 -1.96 23.16
N GLN A 397 6.92 -1.71 21.90
CA GLN A 397 7.51 -0.44 21.51
C GLN A 397 6.58 0.74 21.75
N THR A 398 5.30 0.62 21.39
CA THR A 398 4.31 1.68 21.59
C THR A 398 4.11 1.94 23.08
N ALA A 399 4.09 0.90 23.92
CA ALA A 399 4.02 1.04 25.37
C ALA A 399 5.25 1.77 25.94
N ILE A 400 6.46 1.42 25.49
CA ILE A 400 7.70 2.10 25.88
C ILE A 400 7.67 3.57 25.46
N LEU A 401 7.25 3.87 24.23
CA LEU A 401 7.16 5.25 23.72
C LEU A 401 6.10 6.06 24.48
N ALA A 402 4.95 5.47 24.80
CA ALA A 402 3.91 6.12 25.60
C ALA A 402 4.40 6.41 27.02
N TYR A 403 5.09 5.46 27.64
CA TYR A 403 5.70 5.65 28.96
C TYR A 403 6.79 6.74 28.92
N ALA A 404 7.65 6.73 27.91
CA ALA A 404 8.67 7.76 27.72
C ALA A 404 8.04 9.15 27.49
N ALA A 405 6.95 9.24 26.72
CA ALA A 405 6.21 10.49 26.50
C ALA A 405 5.53 11.02 27.77
N HIS A 406 5.17 10.12 28.70
CA HIS A 406 4.60 10.52 29.98
C HIS A 406 5.64 11.12 30.92
N LEU A 407 6.87 10.57 30.92
CA LEU A 407 7.96 11.02 31.78
C LEU A 407 8.78 12.19 31.20
N HIS A 408 8.93 12.22 29.88
CA HIS A 408 9.73 13.20 29.16
C HIS A 408 8.88 13.86 28.07
N HIS A 409 9.17 15.13 27.75
CA HIS A 409 8.55 15.83 26.62
C HIS A 409 8.56 14.98 25.34
N VAL A 410 7.60 15.26 24.44
CA VAL A 410 7.27 14.52 23.20
C VAL A 410 8.50 14.26 22.30
N GLY A 411 9.55 15.06 22.41
CA GLY A 411 10.82 14.88 21.68
C GLY A 411 11.54 13.54 21.91
N VAL A 412 11.51 12.95 23.12
CA VAL A 412 12.25 11.70 23.41
C VAL A 412 11.75 10.52 22.57
N PRO A 413 10.43 10.23 22.51
CA PRO A 413 9.87 9.25 21.59
C PRO A 413 10.30 9.43 20.13
N ILE A 414 10.38 10.67 19.65
CA ILE A 414 10.77 11.00 18.26
C ILE A 414 12.23 10.62 18.02
N VAL A 415 13.14 10.93 18.95
CA VAL A 415 14.56 10.52 18.87
C VAL A 415 14.68 9.00 18.86
N ILE A 416 13.94 8.29 19.72
CA ILE A 416 13.94 6.82 19.74
C ILE A 416 13.49 6.27 18.39
N LEU A 417 12.41 6.80 17.81
CA LEU A 417 11.93 6.41 16.49
C LEU A 417 12.96 6.67 15.39
N ALA A 418 13.69 7.80 15.45
CA ALA A 418 14.76 8.14 14.52
C ALA A 418 15.93 7.15 14.60
N VAL A 419 16.38 6.79 15.81
CA VAL A 419 17.44 5.78 16.01
C VAL A 419 17.00 4.43 15.44
N ILE A 420 15.76 4.02 15.70
CA ILE A 420 15.26 2.75 15.18
C ILE A 420 15.11 2.79 13.65
N ALA A 421 14.78 3.94 13.05
CA ALA A 421 14.77 4.11 11.60
C ALA A 421 16.17 3.85 10.99
N VAL A 422 17.24 4.33 11.64
CA VAL A 422 18.64 4.07 11.24
C VAL A 422 18.96 2.58 11.31
N LEU A 423 18.59 1.91 12.41
CA LEU A 423 18.71 0.44 12.52
C LEU A 423 17.91 -0.27 11.42
N GLY A 424 16.78 0.31 11.01
CA GLY A 424 15.95 -0.16 9.90
C GLY A 424 16.68 -0.12 8.56
N VAL A 425 17.43 0.95 8.28
CA VAL A 425 18.28 1.07 7.09
C VAL A 425 19.37 0.00 7.10
N LEU A 426 20.07 -0.15 8.24
CA LEU A 426 21.15 -1.14 8.39
C LEU A 426 20.63 -2.57 8.20
N SER A 427 19.50 -2.92 8.84
CA SER A 427 18.88 -4.24 8.70
C SER A 427 18.40 -4.52 7.27
N ALA A 428 17.88 -3.52 6.55
CA ALA A 428 17.50 -3.66 5.13
C ALA A 428 18.70 -3.97 4.22
N ALA A 429 19.89 -3.41 4.52
CA ALA A 429 21.12 -3.70 3.79
C ALA A 429 21.53 -5.18 3.93
N THR A 430 21.34 -5.79 5.11
CA THR A 430 21.69 -7.20 5.39
C THR A 430 20.83 -8.25 4.69
N LEU A 431 19.74 -7.84 4.02
CA LEU A 431 18.91 -8.79 3.28
C LEU A 431 19.76 -9.50 2.19
N PRO A 432 19.41 -10.72 1.78
CA PRO A 432 20.06 -11.35 0.64
C PRO A 432 19.79 -10.62 -0.69
N GLY A 433 20.85 -10.34 -1.44
CA GLY A 433 20.82 -9.64 -2.73
C GLY A 433 20.85 -10.65 -3.84
N GLY A 434 19.80 -10.69 -4.65
CA GLY A 434 19.71 -11.66 -5.73
C GLY A 434 18.26 -11.98 -6.06
N THR A 435 17.97 -12.00 -7.36
CA THR A 435 16.80 -12.67 -7.91
C THR A 435 16.91 -14.15 -7.52
N PRO A 436 15.95 -14.73 -6.77
CA PRO A 436 16.05 -16.12 -6.34
C PRO A 436 16.29 -17.04 -7.56
N ALA A 437 17.09 -18.09 -7.38
CA ALA A 437 17.61 -18.93 -8.48
C ALA A 437 16.52 -19.47 -9.42
N HIS A 438 15.32 -19.74 -8.89
CA HIS A 438 14.16 -20.19 -9.68
C HIS A 438 13.62 -19.12 -10.66
N LEU A 439 13.89 -17.83 -10.41
CA LEU A 439 13.58 -16.73 -11.32
C LEU A 439 14.72 -16.46 -12.30
N ALA A 440 15.98 -16.74 -11.93
CA ALA A 440 17.11 -16.63 -12.85
C ALA A 440 16.98 -17.61 -14.03
N GLY A 441 16.56 -18.86 -13.76
CA GLY A 441 16.32 -19.86 -14.81
C GLY A 441 15.17 -19.52 -15.77
N ARG A 442 14.10 -18.86 -15.30
CA ARG A 442 12.99 -18.41 -16.17
C ARG A 442 13.34 -17.21 -17.03
N ARG A 443 14.23 -16.33 -16.56
CA ARG A 443 14.73 -15.20 -17.35
C ARG A 443 15.61 -15.68 -18.51
N ALA A 444 16.37 -16.75 -18.32
CA ALA A 444 17.13 -17.41 -19.39
C ALA A 444 16.24 -18.12 -20.42
N GLN A 445 15.00 -18.48 -20.05
CA GLN A 445 14.01 -19.11 -20.95
C GLN A 445 13.08 -18.10 -21.63
N SER A 446 13.21 -16.81 -21.33
CA SER A 446 12.52 -15.75 -22.08
C SER A 446 13.30 -15.55 -23.37
N PRO A 447 12.69 -15.67 -24.57
CA PRO A 447 13.41 -15.36 -25.80
C PRO A 447 13.98 -13.94 -25.70
N PRO A 448 15.21 -13.70 -26.16
CA PRO A 448 15.79 -12.36 -26.15
C PRO A 448 14.80 -11.44 -26.87
N GLU A 449 14.45 -10.32 -26.23
CA GLU A 449 13.76 -9.22 -26.91
C GLU A 449 14.66 -8.80 -28.08
N THR A 450 14.37 -9.33 -29.25
CA THR A 450 15.04 -8.99 -30.49
C THR A 450 14.70 -7.54 -30.81
N GLY A 451 15.71 -6.69 -30.69
CA GLY A 451 15.89 -5.48 -31.48
C GLY A 451 14.72 -4.50 -31.55
N LYS A 452 14.62 -3.60 -30.57
CA LYS A 452 14.35 -2.20 -30.89
C LYS A 452 15.68 -1.47 -30.91
N SER A 453 16.26 -1.37 -32.10
CA SER A 453 17.36 -0.46 -32.35
C SER A 453 16.94 0.94 -31.95
N ALA A 454 17.83 1.63 -31.25
CA ALA A 454 17.88 3.08 -31.27
C ALA A 454 17.89 3.53 -32.74
N GLN A 455 16.78 4.09 -33.20
CA GLN A 455 16.76 4.94 -34.39
C GLN A 455 16.42 6.34 -33.89
N ASP A 456 17.45 7.18 -33.90
CA ASP A 456 17.34 8.64 -33.97
C ASP A 456 16.34 9.04 -35.06
N PRO A 457 15.48 10.04 -34.81
CA PRO A 457 14.94 10.85 -35.87
C PRO A 457 15.62 12.23 -35.84
N LEU A 458 16.78 12.32 -36.51
CA LEU A 458 17.20 13.56 -37.15
C LEU A 458 16.56 13.58 -38.56
N VAL A 459 15.41 14.22 -38.67
CA VAL A 459 14.78 14.60 -39.94
C VAL A 459 14.43 16.09 -39.80
N LYS A 460 15.32 16.96 -40.29
CA LYS A 460 15.18 17.66 -41.58
C LYS A 460 13.79 18.27 -41.76
N PHE A 461 13.64 19.49 -41.27
CA PHE A 461 12.62 20.41 -41.76
C PHE A 461 12.97 20.85 -43.18
N GLY A 462 11.96 20.76 -44.05
CA GLY A 462 12.06 20.95 -45.49
C GLY A 462 12.23 22.39 -45.94
N GLN A 463 12.83 22.51 -47.12
CA GLN A 463 12.75 23.67 -48.00
C GLN A 463 11.47 23.61 -48.84
N SER A 464 10.77 24.73 -48.87
CA SER A 464 9.87 25.24 -49.92
C SER A 464 9.52 26.65 -49.43
N GLY A 465 9.72 27.77 -50.11
CA GLY A 465 10.21 28.14 -51.44
C GLY A 465 9.87 29.64 -51.55
N GLY A 466 10.70 30.47 -52.19
CA GLY A 466 10.30 31.84 -52.52
C GLY A 466 11.38 32.91 -52.50
N ALA A 467 11.84 33.23 -53.72
CA ALA A 467 12.14 34.57 -54.23
C ALA A 467 13.35 35.38 -53.74
N ALA A 468 14.12 35.77 -54.76
CA ALA A 468 14.70 37.10 -55.00
C ALA A 468 16.10 37.46 -54.44
N SER A 469 17.03 37.50 -55.40
CA SER A 469 17.94 38.61 -55.71
C SER A 469 19.34 38.66 -55.09
N SER A 470 20.28 38.77 -56.04
CA SER A 470 21.50 39.58 -56.06
C SER A 470 22.69 39.23 -55.16
N SER A 471 23.69 38.67 -55.85
CA SER A 471 25.03 39.24 -56.08
C SER A 471 26.14 39.14 -55.02
N THR A 472 27.31 38.81 -55.57
CA THR A 472 28.71 39.11 -55.17
C THR A 472 29.47 38.21 -54.18
N LEU A 473 30.50 37.57 -54.77
CA LEU A 473 31.77 37.01 -54.25
C LEU A 473 32.64 38.06 -53.49
N PRO A 474 33.90 37.75 -53.07
CA PRO A 474 34.37 36.73 -52.12
C PRO A 474 35.42 37.31 -51.12
N SER A 475 36.08 36.42 -50.33
CA SER A 475 37.48 36.56 -49.84
C SER A 475 37.77 37.33 -48.53
N GLY A 476 38.63 36.73 -47.69
CA GLY A 476 39.33 37.34 -46.55
C GLY A 476 39.51 36.38 -45.38
N SER A 477 40.40 35.38 -45.45
CA SER A 477 41.77 35.37 -44.87
C SER A 477 41.90 35.73 -43.37
N ARG A 478 42.35 34.74 -42.59
CA ARG A 478 43.25 34.80 -41.41
C ARG A 478 43.32 36.12 -40.61
N LYS A 479 42.99 36.04 -39.32
CA LYS A 479 43.98 35.89 -38.23
C LYS A 479 43.28 35.47 -36.94
#